data_AF-A0A970JRC0-F1
#
_entry.id   AF-A0A970JRC0-F1
#
_cell.length_a   1.000
_cell.length_b   1.000
_cell.length_c   1.000
_cell.angle_alpha   90.00
_cell.angle_beta   90.00
_cell.angle_gamma   90.00
#
_symmetry.space_group_name_H-M   'P 1'
#
loop_
_entity.id
_entity.type
_entity.pdbx_description
1 polymer ?
#
loop_
_entity_poly.entity_id
_entity_poly.type
_entity_poly.pdbx_seq_one_letter_code
_entity_poly.pdbx_strand_id
1 'polypeptide(L)'
;ERSSELDAPRLYALGQTHKHLKEMQAISGLAYPPLFNPIIADYYQGMIVSIPLHTRLLKEKKSAQELQRFFADYYQATNFIHVQPAGETTFLAGNQRTKTNELEIFVEGHDDQVLLVARLDNLGKGASGAAVQCLNILLGIDETTSLTTKKKE
;
A
#
# COMPACT_ATOMS: atom_id res chain seq x y z
N GLU A 1 27.34 19.84 4.50
CA GLU A 1 27.35 18.39 4.22
C GLU A 1 26.02 17.78 4.64
N ARG A 2 25.66 16.64 4.06
CA ARG A 2 24.43 15.92 4.39
C ARG A 2 24.63 15.16 5.72
N SER A 3 23.61 15.14 6.58
CA SER A 3 23.66 14.39 7.85
C SER A 3 23.79 12.88 7.60
N SER A 4 24.69 12.21 8.33
CA SER A 4 24.87 10.75 8.29
C SER A 4 23.64 9.97 8.75
N GLU A 5 22.72 10.61 9.50
CA GLU A 5 21.43 10.01 9.85
C GLU A 5 20.57 9.66 8.63
N LEU A 6 20.80 10.32 7.49
CA LEU A 6 20.07 10.06 6.26
C LEU A 6 20.57 8.79 5.55
N ASP A 7 21.68 8.21 6.00
CA ASP A 7 22.24 6.99 5.41
C ASP A 7 21.54 5.72 5.93
N ALA A 8 20.59 5.87 6.86
CA ALA A 8 19.75 4.81 7.38
C ALA A 8 18.27 5.21 7.44
N PRO A 9 17.33 4.25 7.35
CA PRO A 9 15.91 4.52 7.61
C PRO A 9 15.68 4.99 9.06
N ARG A 10 14.70 5.88 9.25
CA ARG A 10 14.36 6.47 10.55
C ARG A 10 12.89 6.31 10.87
N LEU A 11 12.59 5.86 12.07
CA LEU A 11 11.24 5.92 12.63
C LEU A 11 10.88 7.37 12.94
N TYR A 12 9.64 7.76 12.69
CA TYR A 12 9.10 9.05 13.11
C TYR A 12 7.69 8.90 13.67
N ALA A 13 7.13 10.01 14.17
CA ALA A 13 5.81 10.03 14.80
C ALA A 13 5.66 9.07 15.99
N LEU A 14 6.75 8.90 16.77
CA LEU A 14 6.84 7.95 17.89
C LEU A 14 5.75 8.14 18.96
N GLY A 15 5.20 9.35 19.08
CA GLY A 15 4.12 9.66 20.02
C GLY A 15 2.76 9.08 19.69
N GLN A 16 2.60 8.36 18.57
CA GLN A 16 1.31 7.77 18.15
C GLN A 16 0.16 8.80 18.01
N THR A 17 0.50 10.01 17.55
CA THR A 17 -0.45 11.11 17.29
C THR A 17 -0.45 11.53 15.82
N HIS A 18 -0.05 10.63 14.92
CA HIS A 18 0.07 10.96 13.49
C HIS A 18 -1.27 11.38 12.88
N LYS A 19 -1.24 12.39 12.00
CA LYS A 19 -2.45 12.98 11.40
C LYS A 19 -3.37 11.99 10.68
N HIS A 20 -2.83 10.90 10.12
CA HIS A 20 -3.62 9.89 9.41
C HIS A 20 -4.37 8.91 10.32
N LEU A 21 -4.10 8.86 11.63
CA LEU A 21 -4.74 7.88 12.51
C LEU A 21 -6.27 7.99 12.51
N LYS A 22 -6.81 9.20 12.44
CA LYS A 22 -8.26 9.44 12.37
C LYS A 22 -8.88 8.88 11.09
N GLU A 23 -8.21 9.10 9.97
CA GLU A 23 -8.65 8.59 8.66
C GLU A 23 -8.55 7.07 8.59
N MET A 24 -7.42 6.49 9.04
CA MET A 24 -7.22 5.05 9.11
C MET A 24 -8.30 4.36 9.95
N GLN A 25 -8.63 4.91 11.12
CA GLN A 25 -9.69 4.37 11.96
C GLN A 25 -11.05 4.42 11.26
N ALA A 26 -11.41 5.58 10.69
CA ALA A 26 -12.71 5.80 10.07
C ALA A 26 -12.92 4.96 8.79
N ILE A 27 -11.96 4.98 7.87
CA ILE A 27 -12.07 4.31 6.56
C ILE A 27 -11.97 2.79 6.70
N SER A 28 -11.13 2.28 7.61
CA SER A 28 -11.04 0.83 7.86
C SER A 28 -12.12 0.29 8.80
N GLY A 29 -12.95 1.16 9.39
CA GLY A 29 -14.02 0.75 10.31
C GLY A 29 -13.52 0.16 11.64
N LEU A 30 -12.33 0.59 12.10
CA LEU A 30 -11.74 0.09 13.34
C LEU A 30 -12.40 0.73 14.57
N ALA A 31 -12.66 -0.07 15.60
CA ALA A 31 -13.19 0.44 16.87
C ALA A 31 -12.22 1.41 17.59
N TYR A 32 -10.92 1.23 17.37
CA TYR A 32 -9.85 2.04 17.96
C TYR A 32 -8.81 2.40 16.90
N PRO A 33 -8.06 3.50 17.06
CA PRO A 33 -6.93 3.82 16.18
C PRO A 33 -5.91 2.67 16.16
N PRO A 34 -5.35 2.32 14.98
CA PRO A 34 -4.31 1.31 14.90
C PRO A 34 -2.98 1.85 15.45
N LEU A 35 -2.05 0.94 15.76
CA LEU A 35 -0.64 1.31 15.93
C LEU A 35 -0.07 1.69 14.56
N PHE A 36 0.60 2.85 14.49
CA PHE A 36 1.17 3.35 13.26
C PHE A 36 2.66 3.63 13.43
N ASN A 37 3.48 2.91 12.65
CA ASN A 37 4.94 2.90 12.80
C ASN A 37 5.60 3.38 11.50
N PRO A 38 5.55 4.68 11.17
CA PRO A 38 6.06 5.15 9.90
C PRO A 38 7.58 5.27 9.94
N ILE A 39 8.21 4.80 8.86
CA ILE A 39 9.65 4.87 8.64
C ILE A 39 9.90 5.69 7.39
N ILE A 40 10.82 6.64 7.47
CA ILE A 40 11.32 7.39 6.32
C ILE A 40 12.69 6.86 5.93
N ALA A 41 12.92 6.69 4.64
CA ALA A 41 14.21 6.30 4.07
C ALA A 41 14.63 7.30 2.99
N ASP A 42 15.91 7.30 2.67
CA ASP A 42 16.48 8.26 1.72
C ASP A 42 16.32 7.80 0.27
N TYR A 43 15.09 7.96 -0.23
CA TYR A 43 14.79 7.90 -1.64
C TYR A 43 13.67 8.90 -1.96
N TYR A 44 13.64 9.40 -3.20
CA TYR A 44 12.81 10.54 -3.58
C TYR A 44 11.30 10.32 -3.36
N GLN A 45 10.79 9.17 -3.79
CA GLN A 45 9.38 8.80 -3.65
C GLN A 45 9.23 7.27 -3.70
N GLY A 46 8.06 6.78 -3.30
CA GLY A 46 7.74 5.37 -3.12
C GLY A 46 7.34 5.05 -1.68
N MET A 47 6.51 4.04 -1.50
CA MET A 47 5.97 3.67 -0.20
C MET A 47 5.61 2.20 -0.14
N ILE A 48 5.91 1.60 1.01
CA ILE A 48 5.39 0.31 1.42
C ILE A 48 4.55 0.53 2.68
N VAL A 49 3.36 -0.05 2.69
CA VAL A 49 2.50 -0.16 3.87
C VAL A 49 2.37 -1.64 4.19
N SER A 50 2.74 -2.05 5.40
CA SER A 50 2.64 -3.44 5.85
C SER A 50 1.71 -3.59 7.04
N ILE A 51 0.88 -4.64 7.01
CA ILE A 51 -0.08 -4.98 8.05
C ILE A 51 0.15 -6.45 8.43
N PRO A 52 0.85 -6.72 9.53
CA PRO A 52 0.97 -8.07 10.06
C PRO A 52 -0.36 -8.47 10.71
N LEU A 53 -0.83 -9.67 10.37
CA LEU A 53 -2.09 -10.23 10.82
C LEU A 53 -1.85 -11.59 11.46
N HIS A 54 -2.51 -11.82 12.60
CA HIS A 54 -2.73 -13.16 13.12
C HIS A 54 -4.05 -13.70 12.58
N THR A 55 -4.03 -14.74 11.75
CA THR A 55 -5.24 -15.22 11.06
C THR A 55 -6.26 -15.79 12.05
N ARG A 56 -5.82 -16.30 13.20
CA ARG A 56 -6.71 -16.71 14.32
C ARG A 56 -7.52 -15.58 14.96
N LEU A 57 -7.15 -14.31 14.72
CA LEU A 57 -7.86 -13.13 15.25
C LEU A 57 -8.86 -12.54 14.25
N LEU A 58 -8.91 -13.07 13.03
CA LEU A 58 -9.93 -12.71 12.06
C LEU A 58 -11.29 -13.32 12.47
N LYS A 59 -12.38 -12.73 11.99
CA LYS A 59 -13.74 -13.26 12.20
C LYS A 59 -13.86 -14.73 11.74
N GLU A 60 -13.18 -15.05 10.65
CA GLU A 60 -12.99 -16.42 10.17
C GLU A 60 -11.51 -16.63 9.90
N LYS A 61 -10.94 -17.74 10.39
CA LYS A 61 -9.57 -18.10 10.07
C LYS A 61 -9.46 -18.37 8.57
N LYS A 62 -8.53 -17.68 7.92
CA LYS A 62 -8.17 -17.86 6.50
C LYS A 62 -6.67 -18.09 6.39
N SER A 63 -6.26 -19.00 5.51
CA SER A 63 -4.87 -19.16 5.09
C SER A 63 -4.37 -17.96 4.28
N ALA A 64 -3.05 -17.83 4.13
CA ALA A 64 -2.44 -16.82 3.26
C ALA A 64 -2.97 -16.91 1.82
N GLN A 65 -3.12 -18.13 1.30
CA GLN A 65 -3.62 -18.40 -0.05
C GLN A 65 -5.08 -17.98 -0.22
N GLU A 66 -5.93 -18.26 0.79
CA GLU A 66 -7.33 -17.82 0.77
C GLU A 66 -7.44 -16.28 0.82
N LEU A 67 -6.60 -15.61 1.60
CA LEU A 67 -6.56 -14.14 1.65
C LEU A 67 -6.03 -13.56 0.33
N GLN A 68 -4.99 -14.15 -0.26
CA GLN A 68 -4.47 -13.72 -1.56
C GLN A 68 -5.56 -13.80 -2.62
N ARG A 69 -6.26 -14.95 -2.69
CA ARG A 69 -7.36 -15.15 -3.62
C ARG A 69 -8.51 -14.18 -3.38
N PHE A 70 -8.89 -13.96 -2.12
CA PHE A 70 -9.91 -12.97 -1.76
C PHE A 70 -9.56 -11.58 -2.32
N PHE A 71 -8.33 -11.10 -2.13
CA PHE A 71 -7.91 -9.81 -2.66
C PHE A 71 -7.86 -9.79 -4.18
N ALA A 72 -7.35 -10.86 -4.82
CA ALA A 72 -7.28 -10.95 -6.27
C ALA A 72 -8.68 -10.91 -6.90
N ASP A 73 -9.62 -11.70 -6.37
CA ASP A 73 -11.01 -11.73 -6.84
C ASP A 73 -11.69 -10.37 -6.63
N TYR A 74 -11.41 -9.69 -5.51
CA TYR A 74 -11.98 -8.38 -5.19
C TYR A 74 -11.48 -7.27 -6.13
N TYR A 75 -10.18 -7.26 -6.45
CA TYR A 75 -9.55 -6.20 -7.25
C TYR A 75 -9.40 -6.51 -8.74
N GLN A 76 -9.84 -7.69 -9.21
CA GLN A 76 -9.65 -8.17 -10.58
C GLN A 76 -10.10 -7.20 -11.69
N ALA A 77 -11.12 -6.39 -11.43
CA ALA A 77 -11.72 -5.48 -12.40
C ALA A 77 -11.17 -4.05 -12.29
N THR A 78 -10.20 -3.79 -11.41
CA THR A 78 -9.64 -2.45 -11.23
C THR A 78 -8.46 -2.22 -12.17
N ASN A 79 -8.32 -0.98 -12.66
CA ASN A 79 -7.26 -0.66 -13.61
C ASN A 79 -5.87 -0.50 -12.96
N PHE A 80 -5.84 -0.12 -11.68
CA PHE A 80 -4.63 0.37 -11.01
C PHE A 80 -4.20 -0.45 -9.78
N ILE A 81 -4.91 -1.51 -9.42
CA ILE A 81 -4.58 -2.35 -8.26
C ILE A 81 -4.27 -3.77 -8.75
N HIS A 82 -3.06 -4.22 -8.47
CA HIS A 82 -2.53 -5.50 -8.94
C HIS A 82 -2.16 -6.39 -7.75
N VAL A 83 -2.95 -7.43 -7.53
CA VAL A 83 -2.64 -8.44 -6.51
C VAL A 83 -1.63 -9.43 -7.09
N GLN A 84 -0.48 -9.55 -6.46
CA GLN A 84 0.57 -10.45 -6.94
C GLN A 84 0.23 -11.91 -6.62
N PRO A 85 0.69 -12.87 -7.46
CA PRO A 85 0.55 -14.29 -7.16
C PRO A 85 1.25 -14.66 -5.84
N ALA A 86 0.71 -15.64 -5.14
CA ALA A 86 1.30 -16.13 -3.89
C ALA A 86 2.70 -16.74 -4.12
N GLY A 87 3.65 -16.44 -3.21
CA GLY A 87 4.95 -17.12 -3.14
C GLY A 87 6.01 -16.65 -4.14
N GLU A 88 5.78 -15.55 -4.86
CA GLU A 88 6.74 -15.01 -5.84
C GLU A 88 7.68 -13.95 -5.24
N THR A 89 7.41 -13.44 -4.04
CA THR A 89 8.08 -12.26 -3.51
C THR A 89 8.99 -12.57 -2.32
N THR A 90 10.29 -12.32 -2.47
CA THR A 90 11.28 -12.47 -1.39
C THR A 90 11.66 -11.14 -0.75
N PHE A 91 11.74 -10.07 -1.56
CA PHE A 91 12.12 -8.73 -1.10
C PHE A 91 11.28 -7.64 -1.78
N LEU A 92 10.88 -6.64 -1.01
CA LEU A 92 10.17 -5.46 -1.50
C LEU A 92 10.95 -4.19 -1.23
N ALA A 93 11.36 -3.51 -2.31
CA ALA A 93 11.95 -2.19 -2.23
C ALA A 93 10.85 -1.12 -2.36
N GLY A 94 10.84 -0.16 -1.43
CA GLY A 94 9.79 0.88 -1.35
C GLY A 94 9.84 1.92 -2.46
N ASN A 95 10.99 2.10 -3.09
CA ASN A 95 11.22 3.02 -4.22
C ASN A 95 10.88 2.40 -5.59
N GLN A 96 10.25 1.22 -5.62
CA GLN A 96 9.70 0.63 -6.84
C GLN A 96 8.28 1.16 -7.08
N ARG A 97 7.77 1.05 -8.31
CA ARG A 97 6.46 1.60 -8.76
C ARG A 97 6.32 3.13 -8.67
N THR A 98 7.43 3.86 -8.60
CA THR A 98 7.44 5.32 -8.61
C THR A 98 7.08 5.90 -9.98
N LYS A 99 6.54 7.12 -10.00
CA LYS A 99 6.00 7.83 -11.18
C LYS A 99 4.84 7.08 -11.85
N THR A 100 4.03 6.40 -11.05
CA THR A 100 2.85 5.66 -11.55
C THR A 100 1.63 5.90 -10.67
N ASN A 101 0.45 5.57 -11.19
CA ASN A 101 -0.78 5.47 -10.41
C ASN A 101 -1.08 4.01 -9.98
N GLU A 102 -0.10 3.11 -10.10
CA GLU A 102 -0.27 1.69 -9.79
C GLU A 102 -0.10 1.44 -8.28
N LEU A 103 -0.82 0.43 -7.79
CA LEU A 103 -0.67 -0.15 -6.46
C LEU A 103 -0.54 -1.67 -6.60
N GLU A 104 0.45 -2.24 -5.94
CA GLU A 104 0.61 -3.69 -5.83
C GLU A 104 0.22 -4.16 -4.43
N ILE A 105 -0.52 -5.27 -4.35
CA ILE A 105 -0.85 -5.95 -3.10
C ILE A 105 -0.12 -7.29 -3.07
N PHE A 106 0.53 -7.57 -1.96
CA PHE A 106 1.20 -8.83 -1.65
C PHE A 106 0.57 -9.43 -0.41
N VAL A 107 0.38 -10.75 -0.43
CA VAL A 107 -0.14 -11.52 0.70
C VAL A 107 0.83 -12.66 0.94
N GLU A 108 1.74 -12.46 1.88
CA GLU A 108 2.81 -13.41 2.19
C GLU A 108 2.66 -13.95 3.61
N GLY A 109 3.25 -15.11 3.87
CA GLY A 109 3.28 -15.72 5.21
C GLY A 109 2.79 -17.17 5.21
N HIS A 110 2.35 -17.62 6.38
CA HIS A 110 1.97 -19.01 6.64
C HIS A 110 0.78 -19.09 7.61
N ASP A 111 0.29 -20.29 7.89
CA ASP A 111 -0.93 -20.62 8.63
C ASP A 111 -1.52 -19.55 9.57
N ASP A 112 -0.79 -19.15 10.62
CA ASP A 112 -1.27 -18.18 11.62
C ASP A 112 -0.79 -16.74 11.40
N GLN A 113 0.24 -16.52 10.58
CA GLN A 113 0.91 -15.23 10.46
C GLN A 113 0.99 -14.83 9.00
N VAL A 114 0.25 -13.76 8.68
CA VAL A 114 0.18 -13.21 7.32
C VAL A 114 0.67 -11.77 7.35
N LEU A 115 1.51 -11.42 6.38
CA LEU A 115 1.92 -10.06 6.12
C LEU A 115 1.20 -9.57 4.86
N LEU A 116 0.23 -8.69 5.04
CA LEU A 116 -0.34 -7.92 3.94
C LEU A 116 0.57 -6.75 3.64
N VAL A 117 0.92 -6.54 2.37
CA VAL A 117 1.77 -5.43 1.95
C VAL A 117 1.15 -4.72 0.77
N ALA A 118 1.06 -3.39 0.82
CA ALA A 118 0.76 -2.55 -0.33
C ALA A 118 2.02 -1.75 -0.72
N ARG A 119 2.38 -1.77 -2.01
CA ARG A 119 3.46 -0.96 -2.58
C ARG A 119 2.92 -0.01 -3.63
N LEU A 120 3.27 1.27 -3.52
CA LEU A 120 2.78 2.33 -4.39
C LEU A 120 3.72 3.54 -4.41
N ASP A 121 3.50 4.44 -5.36
CA ASP A 121 4.07 5.79 -5.31
C ASP A 121 3.27 6.69 -4.35
N ASN A 122 3.91 7.25 -3.32
CA ASN A 122 3.26 8.18 -2.39
C ASN A 122 2.87 9.52 -3.03
N LEU A 123 3.57 9.97 -4.08
CA LEU A 123 3.24 11.20 -4.80
C LEU A 123 2.24 10.93 -5.94
N GLY A 124 2.30 9.74 -6.53
CA GLY A 124 1.37 9.23 -7.52
C GLY A 124 0.08 8.72 -6.88
N LYS A 125 -0.10 7.39 -6.84
CA LYS A 125 -1.31 6.75 -6.28
C LYS A 125 -1.63 7.14 -4.84
N GLY A 126 -0.62 7.51 -4.04
CA GLY A 126 -0.80 7.98 -2.66
C GLY A 126 -1.27 9.43 -2.53
N ALA A 127 -1.29 10.20 -3.62
CA ALA A 127 -1.71 11.60 -3.60
C ALA A 127 -2.28 12.05 -4.95
N SER A 128 -1.46 12.64 -5.82
CA SER A 128 -1.92 13.38 -7.00
C SER A 128 -2.57 12.50 -8.07
N GLY A 129 -2.04 11.29 -8.27
CA GLY A 129 -2.60 10.32 -9.22
C GLY A 129 -4.00 9.86 -8.81
N ALA A 130 -4.20 9.55 -7.52
CA ALA A 130 -5.52 9.22 -7.00
C ALA A 130 -6.49 10.40 -7.09
N ALA A 131 -6.03 11.63 -6.84
CA ALA A 131 -6.87 12.81 -6.96
C ALA A 131 -7.36 13.03 -8.41
N VAL A 132 -6.48 12.86 -9.41
CA VAL A 132 -6.86 12.93 -10.83
C VAL A 132 -7.78 11.77 -11.22
N GLN A 133 -7.55 10.56 -10.69
CA GLN A 133 -8.44 9.42 -10.94
C GLN A 133 -9.86 9.72 -10.45
N CYS A 134 -9.99 10.23 -9.22
CA CYS A 134 -11.28 10.64 -8.66
C CYS A 134 -11.93 11.76 -9.50
N LEU A 135 -11.15 12.72 -10.00
CA LEU A 135 -11.65 13.78 -10.86
C LEU A 135 -12.16 13.24 -12.20
N ASN A 136 -11.45 12.30 -12.83
CA ASN A 136 -11.90 11.66 -14.06
C ASN A 136 -13.26 10.97 -13.85
N ILE A 137 -13.39 10.18 -12.77
CA ILE A 137 -14.64 9.51 -12.40
C ILE A 137 -15.77 10.53 -12.20
N LEU A 138 -15.50 11.61 -11.44
CA LEU A 138 -16.48 12.66 -11.17
C LEU A 138 -16.97 13.34 -12.46
N LEU A 139 -16.09 13.52 -13.44
CA LEU A 139 -16.39 14.15 -14.73
C LEU A 139 -16.99 13.17 -15.76
N GLY A 140 -17.15 11.88 -15.43
CA GLY A 140 -17.60 10.85 -16.36
C GLY A 140 -16.59 10.54 -17.47
N ILE A 141 -15.32 10.85 -17.25
CA ILE A 141 -14.20 10.53 -18.13
C ILE A 141 -13.63 9.17 -17.73
N ASP A 142 -13.05 8.43 -18.68
CA ASP A 142 -12.32 7.20 -18.39
C ASP A 142 -11.29 7.43 -17.26
N GLU A 143 -11.37 6.63 -16.19
CA GLU A 143 -10.59 6.86 -14.98
C GLU A 143 -9.08 6.76 -15.22
N THR A 144 -8.64 6.12 -16.30
CA THR A 144 -7.23 5.92 -16.65
C THR A 144 -6.62 7.09 -17.41
N THR A 145 -7.46 8.04 -17.85
CA THR A 145 -7.05 9.20 -18.63
C THR A 145 -5.92 9.97 -17.95
N SER A 146 -4.80 10.13 -18.67
CA SER A 146 -3.56 10.79 -18.21
C SER A 146 -2.82 10.13 -17.05
N LEU A 147 -3.21 8.92 -16.63
CA LEU A 147 -2.62 8.21 -15.48
C LEU A 147 -1.84 6.96 -15.86
N THR A 148 -1.96 6.49 -17.10
CA THR A 148 -1.13 5.41 -17.63
C THR A 148 0.16 5.98 -18.18
N THR A 149 1.31 5.59 -17.63
CA THR A 149 2.60 5.90 -18.24
C THR A 149 2.88 4.89 -19.35
N LYS A 150 3.14 5.36 -20.56
CA LYS A 150 3.80 4.51 -21.57
C LYS A 150 5.16 4.14 -20.99
N LYS A 151 5.48 2.84 -20.86
CA LYS A 151 6.87 2.42 -20.66
C LYS A 151 7.68 3.13 -21.73
N LYS A 152 8.63 3.98 -21.33
CA LYS A 152 9.70 4.35 -22.25
C LYS A 152 10.41 3.03 -22.56
N GLU A 153 10.32 2.60 -23.81
CA GLU A 153 11.26 1.65 -24.39
C GLU A 153 12.70 2.17 -24.21
#